data_AF-A0A1M5VNK2-F1
#
_entry.id   AF-A0A1M5VNK2-F1
#
_cell.length_a   1.000
_cell.length_b   1.000
_cell.length_c   1.000
_cell.angle_alpha   90.00
_cell.angle_beta   90.00
_cell.angle_gamma   90.00
#
_symmetry.space_group_name_H-M   'P 1'
#
loop_
_entity.id
_entity.type
_entity.pdbx_description
1 polymer ?
#
loop_
_entity_poly.entity_id
_entity_poly.type
_entity_poly.pdbx_seq_one_letter_code
_entity_poly.pdbx_strand_id
1 'polypeptide(L)'
;METKNKIALITGGSRGLGKDMALSLAKTGVDVLITYHSNADKAQEVVTAIEALGQKAAAFQLDTANVKSFDDFIAQITNHLKEQESHPNIDFLINNAGTALYAPIMQTTEEQFDEMVNIHHKGVFFLTQKALPYMNDGGRIINISSGLARFSLPGSSTYASMKGAIEVLTRYLAKELGDRKITANVVAPGAIETDFGNGHVRDDAKTNEMVAQMTALGRAGLPEDIGGVVAFLCSPEARWVNGQRIEVSGGMNL
;
A
#
# COMPACT_ATOMS: atom_id res chain seq x y z
N MET A 1 -33.13 -2.69 -1.40
CA MET A 1 -32.09 -1.90 -2.09
C MET A 1 -30.81 -2.68 -1.94
N GLU A 2 -30.19 -3.10 -3.05
CA GLU A 2 -28.86 -3.70 -3.00
C GLU A 2 -27.92 -2.73 -2.29
N THR A 3 -27.30 -3.19 -1.20
CA THR A 3 -26.21 -2.48 -0.56
C THR A 3 -25.05 -2.47 -1.53
N LYS A 4 -24.68 -1.28 -2.01
CA LYS A 4 -23.55 -1.12 -2.92
C LYS A 4 -22.25 -1.48 -2.23
N ASN A 5 -21.42 -2.28 -2.91
CA ASN A 5 -20.10 -2.65 -2.43
C ASN A 5 -19.20 -1.41 -2.31
N LYS A 6 -18.26 -1.47 -1.36
CA LYS A 6 -17.21 -0.47 -1.22
C LYS A 6 -16.12 -0.72 -2.24
N ILE A 7 -15.43 0.33 -2.66
CA ILE A 7 -14.40 0.24 -3.71
C ILE A 7 -13.04 0.67 -3.16
N ALA A 8 -12.03 -0.18 -3.35
CA ALA A 8 -10.65 0.09 -2.97
C ALA A 8 -9.75 0.33 -4.19
N LEU A 9 -8.89 1.35 -4.14
CA LEU A 9 -7.76 1.52 -5.05
C LEU A 9 -6.46 1.15 -4.33
N ILE A 10 -5.73 0.17 -4.85
CA ILE A 10 -4.46 -0.32 -4.28
C ILE A 10 -3.33 -0.11 -5.28
N THR A 11 -2.34 0.70 -4.92
CA THR A 11 -1.17 0.88 -5.79
C THR A 11 -0.22 -0.31 -5.69
N GLY A 12 0.30 -0.79 -6.83
CA GLY A 12 1.21 -1.94 -6.87
C GLY A 12 0.55 -3.26 -6.43
N GLY A 13 -0.68 -3.51 -6.86
CA GLY A 13 -1.50 -4.65 -6.46
C GLY A 13 -1.22 -5.96 -7.22
N SER A 14 -0.32 -5.97 -8.19
CA SER A 14 -0.09 -7.16 -9.03
C SER A 14 0.72 -8.29 -8.37
N ARG A 15 1.34 -8.05 -7.20
CA ARG A 15 2.17 -9.05 -6.49
C ARG A 15 2.35 -8.72 -5.01
N GLY A 16 2.99 -9.64 -4.27
CA GLY A 16 3.42 -9.44 -2.88
C GLY A 16 2.29 -8.95 -1.97
N LEU A 17 2.59 -7.94 -1.15
CA LEU A 17 1.63 -7.36 -0.21
C LEU A 17 0.41 -6.76 -0.92
N GLY A 18 0.61 -6.10 -2.06
CA GLY A 18 -0.48 -5.48 -2.82
C GLY A 18 -1.53 -6.50 -3.26
N LYS A 19 -1.08 -7.66 -3.75
CA LYS A 19 -1.96 -8.78 -4.11
C LYS A 19 -2.70 -9.33 -2.88
N ASP A 20 -1.99 -9.56 -1.78
CA ASP A 20 -2.62 -10.10 -0.56
C ASP A 20 -3.67 -9.14 0.03
N MET A 21 -3.38 -7.85 0.07
CA MET A 21 -4.35 -6.81 0.46
C MET A 21 -5.57 -6.80 -0.45
N ALA A 22 -5.37 -6.91 -1.76
CA ALA A 22 -6.46 -6.95 -2.74
C ALA A 22 -7.39 -8.15 -2.50
N LEU A 23 -6.82 -9.35 -2.34
CA LEU A 23 -7.57 -10.56 -2.06
C LEU A 23 -8.25 -10.51 -0.68
N SER A 24 -7.60 -9.95 0.32
CA SER A 24 -8.14 -9.82 1.68
C SER A 24 -9.33 -8.86 1.71
N LEU A 25 -9.27 -7.73 1.01
CA LEU A 25 -10.40 -6.81 0.86
C LEU A 25 -11.54 -7.46 0.07
N ALA A 26 -11.24 -8.15 -1.03
CA ALA A 26 -12.25 -8.84 -1.82
C ALA A 26 -13.05 -9.87 -1.01
N LYS A 27 -12.38 -10.64 -0.13
CA LYS A 27 -13.05 -11.58 0.79
C LYS A 27 -14.05 -10.91 1.74
N THR A 28 -13.97 -9.60 1.94
CA THR A 28 -14.89 -8.82 2.78
C THR A 28 -16.03 -8.16 2.00
N GLY A 29 -16.15 -8.40 0.69
CA GLY A 29 -17.20 -7.79 -0.14
C GLY A 29 -16.82 -6.42 -0.72
N VAL A 30 -15.53 -6.15 -0.87
CA VAL A 30 -15.00 -4.90 -1.43
C VAL A 30 -14.58 -5.15 -2.89
N ASP A 31 -15.05 -4.32 -3.81
CA ASP A 31 -14.57 -4.29 -5.19
C ASP A 31 -13.21 -3.60 -5.25
N VAL A 32 -12.31 -4.06 -6.12
CA VAL A 32 -10.89 -3.67 -6.05
C VAL A 32 -10.33 -3.22 -7.40
N LEU A 33 -9.85 -1.98 -7.43
CA LEU A 33 -8.97 -1.48 -8.48
C LEU A 33 -7.51 -1.66 -8.02
N ILE A 34 -6.68 -2.28 -8.85
CA ILE A 34 -5.25 -2.38 -8.59
C ILE A 34 -4.45 -1.60 -9.63
N THR A 35 -3.26 -1.13 -9.24
CA THR A 35 -2.28 -0.66 -10.21
C THR A 35 -1.12 -1.63 -10.39
N TYR A 36 -0.49 -1.57 -11.56
CA TYR A 36 0.75 -2.26 -11.88
C TYR A 36 1.70 -1.34 -12.63
N HIS A 37 3.00 -1.59 -12.53
CA HIS A 37 4.01 -0.81 -13.26
C HIS A 37 4.22 -1.34 -14.68
N SER A 38 4.72 -2.58 -14.81
CA SER A 38 5.12 -3.14 -16.12
C SER A 38 4.58 -4.54 -16.43
N ASN A 39 4.11 -5.29 -15.44
CA ASN A 39 3.65 -6.68 -15.63
C ASN A 39 2.12 -6.76 -15.60
N ALA A 40 1.50 -6.56 -16.76
CA ALA A 40 0.05 -6.60 -16.92
C ALA A 40 -0.53 -8.01 -16.69
N ASP A 41 0.17 -9.06 -17.12
CA ASP A 41 -0.28 -10.45 -16.96
C ASP A 41 -0.45 -10.82 -15.48
N LYS A 42 0.53 -10.45 -14.63
CA LYS A 42 0.42 -10.64 -13.18
C LYS A 42 -0.71 -9.83 -12.56
N ALA A 43 -0.99 -8.63 -13.08
CA ALA A 43 -2.13 -7.85 -12.62
C ALA A 43 -3.45 -8.55 -12.99
N GLN A 44 -3.54 -9.10 -14.21
CA GLN A 44 -4.72 -9.83 -14.66
C GLN A 44 -4.95 -11.12 -13.87
N GLU A 45 -3.90 -11.84 -13.48
CA GLU A 45 -4.02 -12.99 -12.56
C GLU A 45 -4.69 -12.59 -11.23
N VAL A 46 -4.36 -11.41 -10.70
CA VAL A 46 -4.97 -10.89 -9.46
C VAL A 46 -6.43 -10.50 -9.68
N VAL A 47 -6.74 -9.84 -10.81
CA VAL A 47 -8.13 -9.53 -11.18
C VAL A 47 -8.98 -10.79 -11.24
N THR A 48 -8.54 -11.82 -11.97
CA THR A 48 -9.23 -13.11 -12.06
C THR A 48 -9.42 -13.77 -10.70
N ALA A 49 -8.42 -13.68 -9.82
CA ALA A 49 -8.51 -14.24 -8.46
C ALA A 49 -9.53 -13.48 -7.58
N ILE A 50 -9.70 -12.17 -7.78
CA ILE A 50 -10.71 -11.36 -7.08
C ILE A 50 -12.11 -11.67 -7.62
N GLU A 51 -12.26 -11.79 -8.94
CA GLU A 51 -13.52 -12.19 -9.58
C GLU A 51 -13.97 -13.58 -9.14
N ALA A 52 -13.05 -14.51 -8.94
CA ALA A 52 -13.34 -15.83 -8.37
C ALA A 52 -13.88 -15.79 -6.93
N LEU A 53 -13.67 -14.68 -6.20
CA LEU A 53 -14.26 -14.41 -4.88
C LEU A 53 -15.63 -13.71 -4.97
N GLY A 54 -16.12 -13.46 -6.19
CA GLY A 54 -17.42 -12.81 -6.45
C GLY A 54 -17.40 -11.29 -6.36
N GLN A 55 -16.22 -10.65 -6.35
CA GLN A 55 -16.08 -9.19 -6.37
C GLN A 55 -15.65 -8.69 -7.75
N LYS A 56 -15.92 -7.42 -8.05
CA LYS A 56 -15.42 -6.78 -9.27
C LYS A 56 -13.97 -6.35 -9.10
N ALA A 57 -13.19 -6.43 -10.17
CA ALA A 57 -11.85 -5.89 -10.19
C ALA A 57 -11.43 -5.35 -11.55
N ALA A 58 -10.49 -4.41 -11.53
CA ALA A 58 -9.82 -3.94 -12.74
C ALA A 58 -8.37 -3.54 -12.42
N ALA A 59 -7.50 -3.62 -13.43
CA ALA A 59 -6.08 -3.30 -13.33
C ALA A 59 -5.74 -2.11 -14.24
N PHE A 60 -4.98 -1.15 -13.70
CA PHE A 60 -4.53 0.04 -14.42
C PHE A 60 -3.02 0.19 -14.35
N GLN A 61 -2.39 0.58 -15.45
CA GLN A 61 -0.96 0.87 -15.44
C GLN A 61 -0.70 2.20 -14.73
N LEU A 62 0.27 2.23 -13.82
CA LEU A 62 0.73 3.45 -13.15
C LEU A 62 2.20 3.34 -12.76
N ASP A 63 3.00 4.30 -13.22
CA ASP A 63 4.29 4.63 -12.62
C ASP A 63 4.10 5.68 -11.52
N THR A 64 4.26 5.26 -10.26
CA THR A 64 4.08 6.13 -9.09
C THR A 64 5.17 7.18 -8.93
N ALA A 65 6.29 7.09 -9.65
CA ALA A 65 7.30 8.14 -9.69
C ALA A 65 6.89 9.29 -10.63
N ASN A 66 6.05 9.03 -11.63
CA ASN A 66 5.68 9.99 -12.67
C ASN A 66 4.41 10.77 -12.32
N VAL A 67 4.54 11.75 -11.42
CA VAL A 67 3.43 12.63 -10.98
C VAL A 67 2.69 13.31 -12.14
N LYS A 68 3.37 13.58 -13.26
CA LYS A 68 2.75 14.21 -14.44
C LYS A 68 1.66 13.34 -15.07
N SER A 69 1.71 12.01 -14.86
CA SER A 69 0.72 11.06 -15.38
C SER A 69 -0.54 10.95 -14.50
N PHE A 70 -0.55 11.54 -13.31
CA PHE A 70 -1.61 11.26 -12.32
C PHE A 70 -2.97 11.84 -12.72
N ASP A 71 -3.02 12.98 -13.42
CA ASP A 71 -4.28 13.54 -13.89
C ASP A 71 -4.96 12.61 -14.92
N ASP A 72 -4.19 12.09 -15.88
CA ASP A 72 -4.68 11.13 -16.87
C ASP A 72 -5.10 9.81 -16.21
N PHE A 73 -4.33 9.34 -15.22
CA PHE A 73 -4.64 8.14 -14.46
C PHE A 73 -5.96 8.28 -13.66
N ILE A 74 -6.16 9.40 -12.98
CA ILE A 74 -7.40 9.67 -12.25
C ILE A 74 -8.59 9.79 -13.21
N ALA A 75 -8.41 10.41 -14.38
CA ALA A 75 -9.44 10.43 -15.41
C ALA A 75 -9.83 9.02 -15.89
N GLN A 76 -8.86 8.14 -16.11
CA GLN A 76 -9.11 6.75 -16.51
C GLN A 76 -9.93 5.98 -15.46
N ILE A 77 -9.51 6.04 -14.18
CA ILE A 77 -10.22 5.35 -13.10
C ILE A 77 -11.62 5.91 -12.91
N THR A 78 -11.77 7.23 -12.88
CA THR A 78 -13.08 7.85 -12.63
C THR A 78 -14.06 7.61 -13.78
N ASN A 79 -13.58 7.53 -15.03
CA ASN A 79 -14.41 7.15 -16.17
C ASN A 79 -14.82 5.68 -16.10
N HIS A 80 -13.89 4.77 -15.79
CA HIS A 80 -14.21 3.36 -15.57
C HIS A 80 -15.28 3.18 -14.48
N LEU A 81 -15.13 3.86 -13.34
CA LEU A 81 -16.10 3.80 -12.26
C LEU A 81 -17.47 4.38 -12.65
N LYS A 82 -17.51 5.47 -13.42
CA LYS A 82 -18.80 5.98 -13.94
C LYS A 82 -19.49 4.94 -14.83
N GLU A 83 -18.74 4.22 -15.65
CA GLU A 83 -19.28 3.18 -16.54
C GLU A 83 -19.77 1.93 -15.77
N GLN A 84 -19.00 1.46 -14.79
CA GLN A 84 -19.30 0.21 -14.06
C GLN A 84 -20.22 0.41 -12.86
N GLU A 85 -20.17 1.59 -12.23
CA GLU A 85 -20.79 1.87 -10.93
C GLU A 85 -21.73 3.09 -10.95
N SER A 86 -21.82 3.84 -12.04
CA SER A 86 -22.62 5.08 -12.13
C SER A 86 -22.17 6.23 -11.21
N HIS A 87 -20.94 6.19 -10.67
CA HIS A 87 -20.27 7.34 -10.01
C HIS A 87 -18.74 7.19 -10.12
N PRO A 88 -17.96 8.27 -9.97
CA PRO A 88 -16.51 8.22 -10.14
C PRO A 88 -15.72 7.86 -8.87
N ASN A 89 -16.39 7.53 -7.77
CA ASN A 89 -15.77 7.59 -6.44
C ASN A 89 -15.26 6.24 -5.96
N ILE A 90 -14.16 6.26 -5.20
CA ILE A 90 -13.68 5.15 -4.38
C ILE A 90 -13.99 5.41 -2.90
N ASP A 91 -13.89 4.37 -2.08
CA ASP A 91 -14.00 4.48 -0.63
C ASP A 91 -12.63 4.38 0.05
N PHE A 92 -11.76 3.51 -0.48
CA PHE A 92 -10.47 3.20 0.14
C PHE A 92 -9.31 3.47 -0.81
N LEU A 93 -8.27 4.14 -0.32
CA LEU A 93 -7.00 4.35 -1.02
C LEU A 93 -5.88 3.67 -0.21
N ILE A 94 -5.22 2.69 -0.82
CA ILE A 94 -4.10 1.97 -0.24
C ILE A 94 -2.83 2.30 -1.03
N ASN A 95 -1.99 3.15 -0.45
CA ASN A 95 -0.68 3.49 -1.01
C ASN A 95 0.35 2.42 -0.62
N ASN A 96 0.58 1.47 -1.51
CA ASN A 96 1.44 0.31 -1.30
C ASN A 96 2.64 0.25 -2.25
N ALA A 97 2.50 0.75 -3.48
CA ALA A 97 3.56 0.69 -4.48
C ALA A 97 4.92 1.19 -3.94
N GLY A 98 5.98 0.48 -4.29
CA GLY A 98 7.28 0.71 -3.73
C GLY A 98 8.36 -0.20 -4.28
N THR A 99 9.61 0.23 -4.10
CA THR A 99 10.82 -0.52 -4.42
C THR A 99 11.75 -0.56 -3.21
N ALA A 100 12.73 -1.45 -3.22
CA ALA A 100 13.75 -1.47 -2.18
C ALA A 100 14.99 -0.71 -2.66
N LEU A 101 15.69 -0.07 -1.72
CA LEU A 101 17.05 0.43 -1.94
C LEU A 101 17.91 0.03 -0.75
N TYR A 102 18.98 -0.70 -1.04
CA TYR A 102 20.00 -1.10 -0.07
C TYR A 102 21.33 -0.45 -0.47
N ALA A 103 21.62 0.71 0.12
CA ALA A 103 22.83 1.48 -0.15
C ALA A 103 23.24 2.24 1.12
N PRO A 104 24.50 2.10 1.60
CA PRO A 104 25.03 2.99 2.64
C PRO A 104 24.96 4.46 2.23
N ILE A 105 24.89 5.35 3.20
CA ILE A 105 24.78 6.80 2.95
C ILE A 105 25.88 7.34 2.04
N MET A 106 27.12 6.86 2.20
CA MET A 106 28.28 7.26 1.40
C MET A 106 28.24 6.77 -0.06
N GLN A 107 27.34 5.84 -0.39
CA GLN A 107 27.25 5.20 -1.71
C GLN A 107 25.93 5.51 -2.42
N THR A 108 24.97 6.14 -1.72
CA THR A 108 23.68 6.50 -2.32
C THR A 108 23.91 7.63 -3.32
N THR A 109 23.53 7.42 -4.59
CA THR A 109 23.59 8.48 -5.61
C THR A 109 22.36 9.39 -5.52
N GLU A 110 22.46 10.58 -6.11
CA GLU A 110 21.34 11.52 -6.17
C GLU A 110 20.15 10.91 -6.94
N GLU A 111 20.41 10.18 -8.03
CA GLU A 111 19.38 9.53 -8.84
C GLU A 111 18.63 8.44 -8.05
N GLN A 112 19.36 7.64 -7.27
CA GLN A 112 18.75 6.64 -6.38
C GLN A 112 17.90 7.31 -5.29
N PHE A 113 18.39 8.42 -4.74
CA PHE A 113 17.65 9.19 -3.74
C PHE A 113 16.36 9.77 -4.35
N ASP A 114 16.44 10.40 -5.51
CA ASP A 114 15.31 10.96 -6.24
C ASP A 114 14.28 9.91 -6.59
N GLU A 115 14.69 8.72 -7.05
CA GLU A 115 13.79 7.61 -7.31
C GLU A 115 13.01 7.23 -6.04
N MET A 116 13.69 7.08 -4.89
CA MET A 116 13.03 6.76 -3.62
C MET A 116 12.08 7.87 -3.17
N VAL A 117 12.47 9.14 -3.29
CA VAL A 117 11.60 10.29 -2.99
C VAL A 117 10.36 10.28 -3.87
N ASN A 118 10.56 10.09 -5.18
CA ASN A 118 9.49 10.13 -6.17
C ASN A 118 8.47 9.00 -5.93
N ILE A 119 8.92 7.77 -5.69
CA ILE A 119 8.05 6.62 -5.48
C ILE A 119 7.39 6.66 -4.09
N HIS A 120 8.18 6.80 -3.02
CA HIS A 120 7.71 6.52 -1.67
C HIS A 120 7.09 7.72 -0.96
N HIS A 121 7.36 8.95 -1.41
CA HIS A 121 6.87 10.14 -0.73
C HIS A 121 6.09 11.06 -1.67
N LYS A 122 6.76 11.64 -2.68
CA LYS A 122 6.16 12.59 -3.61
C LYS A 122 4.97 11.98 -4.37
N GLY A 123 5.14 10.76 -4.89
CA GLY A 123 4.09 10.01 -5.57
C GLY A 123 2.89 9.77 -4.67
N VAL A 124 3.12 9.28 -3.45
CA VAL A 124 2.05 9.04 -2.46
C VAL A 124 1.31 10.33 -2.12
N PHE A 125 2.03 11.43 -1.89
CA PHE A 125 1.44 12.73 -1.58
C PHE A 125 0.52 13.20 -2.70
N PHE A 126 1.03 13.28 -3.93
CA PHE A 126 0.26 13.85 -5.04
C PHE A 126 -0.83 12.91 -5.54
N LEU A 127 -0.62 11.59 -5.52
CA LEU A 127 -1.69 10.65 -5.86
C LEU A 127 -2.84 10.76 -4.86
N THR A 128 -2.52 10.82 -3.56
CA THR A 128 -3.53 11.05 -2.52
C THR A 128 -4.27 12.37 -2.74
N GLN A 129 -3.53 13.47 -2.97
CA GLN A 129 -4.13 14.78 -3.25
C GLN A 129 -5.11 14.73 -4.43
N LYS A 130 -4.75 14.05 -5.53
CA LYS A 130 -5.57 13.95 -6.74
C LYS A 130 -6.74 12.98 -6.59
N ALA A 131 -6.62 11.96 -5.74
CA ALA A 131 -7.70 11.02 -5.46
C ALA A 131 -8.76 11.59 -4.51
N LEU A 132 -8.39 12.50 -3.59
CA LEU A 132 -9.28 13.03 -2.55
C LEU A 132 -10.64 13.60 -3.04
N PRO A 133 -10.72 14.33 -4.17
CA PRO A 133 -12.00 14.80 -4.72
C PRO A 133 -12.94 13.66 -5.14
N TYR A 134 -12.39 12.47 -5.39
CA TYR A 134 -13.11 11.26 -5.83
C TYR A 134 -13.16 10.20 -4.74
N MET A 135 -12.86 10.56 -3.48
CA MET A 135 -13.12 9.68 -2.34
C MET A 135 -14.48 9.99 -1.75
N ASN A 136 -15.23 8.97 -1.34
CA ASN A 136 -16.43 9.15 -0.54
C ASN A 136 -16.10 9.60 0.89
N ASP A 137 -16.97 10.40 1.49
CA ASP A 137 -16.91 10.69 2.92
C ASP A 137 -17.09 9.40 3.73
N GLY A 138 -16.42 9.31 4.88
CA GLY A 138 -16.32 8.05 5.61
C GLY A 138 -15.35 7.04 4.99
N GLY A 139 -14.55 7.43 4.00
CA GLY A 139 -13.51 6.61 3.37
C GLY A 139 -12.30 6.31 4.25
N ARG A 140 -11.30 5.62 3.68
CA ARG A 140 -10.08 5.19 4.39
C ARG A 140 -8.84 5.38 3.53
N ILE A 141 -7.78 5.92 4.11
CA ILE A 141 -6.46 5.99 3.50
C ILE A 141 -5.50 5.13 4.32
N ILE A 142 -4.88 4.15 3.68
CA ILE A 142 -3.87 3.29 4.29
C ILE A 142 -2.55 3.50 3.57
N ASN A 143 -1.54 3.94 4.30
CA ASN A 143 -0.19 4.11 3.77
C ASN A 143 0.71 2.99 4.28
N ILE A 144 1.34 2.24 3.38
CA ILE A 144 2.26 1.17 3.76
C ILE A 144 3.64 1.77 4.05
N SER A 145 4.01 1.74 5.33
CA SER A 145 5.33 2.14 5.83
C SER A 145 6.27 0.92 5.85
N SER A 146 7.15 0.86 6.85
CA SER A 146 8.05 -0.25 7.14
C SER A 146 8.43 -0.19 8.62
N GLY A 147 8.77 -1.34 9.20
CA GLY A 147 9.46 -1.42 10.49
C GLY A 147 10.75 -0.60 10.53
N LEU A 148 11.40 -0.37 9.38
CA LEU A 148 12.60 0.47 9.24
C LEU A 148 12.38 1.95 9.56
N ALA A 149 11.14 2.41 9.68
CA ALA A 149 10.84 3.74 10.23
C ALA A 149 10.95 3.79 11.77
N ARG A 150 10.98 2.62 12.44
CA ARG A 150 11.11 2.47 13.90
C ARG A 150 12.49 1.94 14.31
N PHE A 151 12.99 0.89 13.66
CA PHE A 151 14.33 0.34 13.90
C PHE A 151 15.27 0.67 12.75
N SER A 152 16.57 0.66 13.00
CA SER A 152 17.56 1.12 12.02
C SER A 152 18.50 -0.01 11.61
N LEU A 153 18.65 -0.20 10.29
CA LEU A 153 19.63 -1.10 9.69
C LEU A 153 20.55 -0.31 8.74
N PRO A 154 21.88 -0.52 8.78
CA PRO A 154 22.79 0.05 7.81
C PRO A 154 22.39 -0.27 6.38
N GLY A 155 22.52 0.70 5.48
CA GLY A 155 22.14 0.55 4.08
C GLY A 155 20.67 0.87 3.77
N SER A 156 19.83 1.12 4.77
CA SER A 156 18.41 1.45 4.57
C SER A 156 18.06 2.91 4.81
N SER A 157 19.02 3.80 5.04
CA SER A 157 18.77 5.19 5.47
C SER A 157 17.85 5.96 4.52
N THR A 158 18.10 5.85 3.21
CA THR A 158 17.32 6.55 2.18
C THR A 158 15.87 6.05 2.17
N TYR A 159 15.67 4.74 2.05
CA TYR A 159 14.34 4.13 2.07
C TYR A 159 13.59 4.40 3.38
N ALA A 160 14.25 4.19 4.53
CA ALA A 160 13.69 4.39 5.85
C ALA A 160 13.24 5.84 6.08
N SER A 161 14.01 6.83 5.61
CA SER A 161 13.61 8.24 5.72
C SER A 161 12.33 8.56 4.93
N MET A 162 12.11 7.93 3.77
CA MET A 162 10.86 8.11 3.02
C MET A 162 9.68 7.47 3.75
N LYS A 163 9.88 6.30 4.37
CA LYS A 163 8.85 5.66 5.20
C LYS A 163 8.52 6.49 6.44
N GLY A 164 9.51 7.10 7.09
CA GLY A 164 9.30 8.08 8.15
C GLY A 164 8.50 9.31 7.70
N ALA A 165 8.79 9.85 6.52
CA ALA A 165 8.03 10.97 5.95
C ALA A 165 6.54 10.62 5.76
N ILE A 166 6.25 9.40 5.28
CA ILE A 166 4.87 8.90 5.14
C ILE A 166 4.16 8.75 6.48
N GLU A 167 4.85 8.36 7.55
CA GLU A 167 4.24 8.30 8.88
C GLU A 167 3.85 9.67 9.41
N VAL A 168 4.67 10.70 9.14
CA VAL A 168 4.32 12.09 9.44
C VAL A 168 3.12 12.52 8.60
N LEU A 169 3.19 12.38 7.27
CA LEU A 169 2.13 12.77 6.34
C LEU A 169 0.78 12.17 6.73
N THR A 170 0.76 10.90 7.12
CA THR A 170 -0.48 10.20 7.48
C THR A 170 -1.19 10.82 8.68
N ARG A 171 -0.45 11.34 9.68
CA ARG A 171 -1.06 12.07 10.81
C ARG A 171 -1.69 13.39 10.39
N TYR A 172 -1.09 14.08 9.42
CA TYR A 172 -1.66 15.30 8.85
C TYR A 172 -2.93 14.99 8.05
N LEU A 173 -2.91 13.96 7.19
CA LEU A 173 -4.12 13.51 6.48
C LEU A 173 -5.25 13.16 7.44
N ALA A 174 -4.95 12.42 8.52
CA ALA A 174 -5.93 12.07 9.55
C ALA A 174 -6.57 13.29 10.22
N LYS A 175 -5.81 14.38 10.39
CA LYS A 175 -6.28 15.62 11.00
C LYS A 175 -7.04 16.50 10.01
N GLU A 176 -6.55 16.63 8.79
CA GLU A 176 -7.12 17.50 7.74
C GLU A 176 -8.41 16.93 7.14
N LEU A 177 -8.57 15.60 7.13
CA LEU A 177 -9.72 14.93 6.50
C LEU A 177 -10.82 14.54 7.51
N GLY A 178 -10.67 14.95 8.77
CA GLY A 178 -11.59 14.60 9.86
C GLY A 178 -13.03 15.04 9.60
N ASP A 179 -13.25 16.21 9.01
CA ASP A 179 -14.59 16.75 8.71
C ASP A 179 -15.34 15.90 7.67
N ARG A 180 -14.59 15.24 6.78
CA ARG A 180 -15.11 14.27 5.81
C ARG A 180 -15.21 12.86 6.38
N LYS A 181 -14.87 12.66 7.65
CA LYS A 181 -14.83 11.37 8.34
C LYS A 181 -13.94 10.34 7.65
N ILE A 182 -12.96 10.79 6.86
CA ILE A 182 -11.98 9.91 6.23
C ILE A 182 -10.88 9.68 7.25
N THR A 183 -10.62 8.42 7.61
CA THR A 183 -9.49 8.09 8.49
C THR A 183 -8.25 7.82 7.66
N ALA A 184 -7.08 8.19 8.16
CA ALA A 184 -5.79 7.86 7.55
C ALA A 184 -4.91 7.13 8.56
N ASN A 185 -4.39 5.96 8.22
CA ASN A 185 -3.54 5.15 9.09
C ASN A 185 -2.35 4.57 8.33
N VAL A 186 -1.32 4.20 9.09
CA VAL A 186 -0.14 3.49 8.60
C VAL A 186 -0.24 2.03 8.98
N VAL A 187 0.10 1.15 8.04
CA VAL A 187 0.53 -0.22 8.35
C VAL A 187 2.02 -0.31 8.12
N ALA A 188 2.77 -0.79 9.11
CA ALA A 188 4.22 -0.90 9.08
C ALA A 188 4.63 -2.38 9.18
N PRO A 189 4.82 -3.07 8.04
CA PRO A 189 5.28 -4.45 8.02
C PRO A 189 6.71 -4.61 8.53
N GLY A 190 7.00 -5.77 9.11
CA GLY A 190 8.37 -6.27 9.28
C GLY A 190 8.99 -6.73 7.96
N ALA A 191 10.02 -7.57 8.03
CA ALA A 191 10.54 -8.24 6.84
C ALA A 191 9.61 -9.39 6.41
N ILE A 192 9.13 -9.32 5.17
CA ILE A 192 8.13 -10.24 4.61
C ILE A 192 8.71 -10.95 3.38
N GLU A 193 8.45 -12.25 3.25
CA GLU A 193 8.84 -13.07 2.10
C GLU A 193 8.01 -12.71 0.84
N THR A 194 8.48 -11.72 0.09
CA THR A 194 7.85 -11.28 -1.16
C THR A 194 8.90 -11.01 -2.24
N ASP A 195 8.47 -10.70 -3.46
CA ASP A 195 9.36 -10.23 -4.53
C ASP A 195 10.00 -8.85 -4.23
N PHE A 196 9.60 -8.17 -3.15
CA PHE A 196 10.17 -6.88 -2.75
C PHE A 196 11.67 -7.00 -2.48
N GLY A 197 12.45 -6.07 -3.03
CA GLY A 197 13.91 -6.18 -3.00
C GLY A 197 14.43 -7.41 -3.75
N ASN A 198 13.78 -7.78 -4.86
CA ASN A 198 14.13 -8.94 -5.70
C ASN A 198 14.14 -10.27 -4.93
N GLY A 199 13.20 -10.45 -3.99
CA GLY A 199 13.11 -11.69 -3.24
C GLY A 199 14.11 -11.83 -2.11
N HIS A 200 14.84 -10.77 -1.72
CA HIS A 200 15.96 -10.88 -0.77
C HIS A 200 15.64 -11.63 0.53
N VAL A 201 14.45 -11.40 1.13
CA VAL A 201 14.03 -12.11 2.36
C VAL A 201 13.55 -13.55 2.08
N ARG A 202 12.94 -13.79 0.92
CA ARG A 202 12.38 -15.10 0.54
C ARG A 202 13.46 -16.08 0.07
N ASP A 203 14.37 -15.59 -0.76
CA ASP A 203 15.27 -16.42 -1.56
C ASP A 203 16.67 -16.58 -0.94
N ASP A 204 17.09 -15.66 -0.06
CA ASP A 204 18.34 -15.80 0.70
C ASP A 204 18.07 -16.37 2.10
N ALA A 205 18.35 -17.67 2.25
CA ALA A 205 18.15 -18.39 3.50
C ALA A 205 18.86 -17.77 4.70
N LYS A 206 20.05 -17.16 4.50
CA LYS A 206 20.78 -16.51 5.59
C LYS A 206 20.08 -15.24 6.05
N THR A 207 19.60 -14.44 5.11
CA THR A 207 18.80 -13.24 5.41
C THR A 207 17.49 -13.62 6.09
N ASN A 208 16.81 -14.67 5.61
CA ASN A 208 15.59 -15.18 6.24
C ASN A 208 15.83 -15.62 7.69
N GLU A 209 16.89 -16.40 7.94
CA GLU A 209 17.25 -16.85 9.28
C GLU A 209 17.57 -15.69 10.22
N MET A 210 18.30 -14.66 9.74
CA MET A 210 18.54 -13.44 10.50
C MET A 210 17.23 -12.71 10.86
N VAL A 211 16.31 -12.59 9.90
CA VAL A 211 14.99 -12.01 10.15
C VAL A 211 14.24 -12.81 11.22
N ALA A 212 14.22 -14.14 11.11
CA ALA A 212 13.56 -15.01 12.07
C ALA A 212 14.13 -14.85 13.49
N GLN A 213 15.46 -14.77 13.63
CA GLN A 213 16.14 -14.58 14.90
C GLN A 213 15.83 -13.24 15.57
N MET A 214 15.58 -12.19 14.77
CA MET A 214 15.23 -10.86 15.26
C MET A 214 13.72 -10.68 15.46
N THR A 215 12.90 -11.67 15.11
CA THR A 215 11.43 -11.62 15.17
C THR A 215 10.92 -12.44 16.34
N ALA A 216 10.16 -11.84 17.25
CA ALA A 216 9.65 -12.54 18.44
C ALA A 216 8.79 -13.77 18.12
N LEU A 217 8.07 -13.78 16.99
CA LEU A 217 7.31 -14.93 16.51
C LEU A 217 8.17 -15.99 15.77
N GLY A 218 9.48 -15.80 15.69
CA GLY A 218 10.45 -16.81 15.26
C GLY A 218 10.49 -17.13 13.77
N ARG A 219 9.91 -16.29 12.91
CA ARG A 219 9.96 -16.43 11.44
C ARG A 219 9.90 -15.08 10.73
N ALA A 220 10.31 -15.06 9.46
CA ALA A 220 9.93 -13.97 8.57
C ALA A 220 8.41 -13.95 8.36
N GLY A 221 7.86 -12.75 8.10
CA GLY A 221 6.46 -12.62 7.76
C GLY A 221 6.15 -13.17 6.38
N LEU A 222 4.90 -13.54 6.15
CA LEU A 222 4.35 -13.89 4.85
C LEU A 222 3.37 -12.80 4.40
N PRO A 223 3.06 -12.67 3.09
CA PRO A 223 2.09 -11.69 2.61
C PRO A 223 0.79 -11.69 3.41
N GLU A 224 0.26 -12.89 3.72
CA GLU A 224 -1.02 -13.14 4.38
C GLU A 224 -1.07 -12.59 5.83
N ASP A 225 0.08 -12.29 6.43
CA ASP A 225 0.15 -11.64 7.73
C ASP A 225 -0.26 -10.15 7.67
N ILE A 226 -0.35 -9.55 6.47
CA ILE A 226 -0.58 -8.11 6.28
C ILE A 226 -1.99 -7.78 5.81
N GLY A 227 -2.52 -8.46 4.78
CA GLY A 227 -3.76 -8.07 4.12
C GLY A 227 -4.98 -8.08 5.03
N GLY A 228 -5.03 -9.01 5.99
CA GLY A 228 -6.09 -9.04 7.00
C GLY A 228 -6.13 -7.79 7.88
N VAL A 229 -4.98 -7.21 8.22
CA VAL A 229 -4.91 -5.96 9.01
C VAL A 229 -5.40 -4.77 8.18
N VAL A 230 -5.07 -4.73 6.89
CA VAL A 230 -5.58 -3.67 6.01
C VAL A 230 -7.08 -3.78 5.80
N ALA A 231 -7.60 -5.01 5.60
CA ALA A 231 -9.04 -5.25 5.54
C ALA A 231 -9.74 -4.82 6.83
N PHE A 232 -9.16 -5.10 8.01
CA PHE A 232 -9.66 -4.58 9.28
C PHE A 232 -9.68 -3.06 9.33
N LEU A 233 -8.61 -2.37 8.91
CA LEU A 233 -8.60 -0.90 8.90
C LEU A 233 -9.60 -0.28 7.92
N CYS A 234 -9.98 -1.02 6.87
CA CYS A 234 -11.03 -0.65 5.94
C CYS A 234 -12.46 -0.94 6.45
N SER A 235 -12.60 -1.64 7.57
CA SER A 235 -13.89 -2.07 8.12
C SER A 235 -14.59 -1.02 9.01
N PRO A 236 -15.90 -1.19 9.29
CA PRO A 236 -16.62 -0.40 10.29
C PRO A 236 -16.08 -0.54 11.73
N GLU A 237 -15.40 -1.64 12.05
CA GLU A 237 -14.82 -1.94 13.36
C GLU A 237 -13.64 -0.99 13.65
N ALA A 238 -12.90 -0.60 12.62
CA ALA A 238 -11.78 0.33 12.73
C ALA A 238 -12.18 1.82 12.62
N ARG A 239 -13.48 2.16 12.65
CA ARG A 239 -13.97 3.54 12.45
C ARG A 239 -13.41 4.59 13.42
N TRP A 240 -12.84 4.16 14.55
CA TRP A 240 -12.23 5.04 15.56
C TRP A 240 -10.69 4.99 15.58
N VAL A 241 -10.09 4.22 14.67
CA VAL A 241 -8.64 4.17 14.48
C VAL A 241 -8.28 5.22 13.44
N ASN A 242 -7.62 6.31 13.85
CA ASN A 242 -7.24 7.40 12.96
C ASN A 242 -5.89 8.00 13.35
N GLY A 243 -5.01 8.24 12.37
CA GLY A 243 -3.67 8.77 12.56
C GLY A 243 -2.68 7.81 13.21
N GLN A 244 -2.99 6.51 13.22
CA GLN A 244 -2.20 5.51 13.95
C GLN A 244 -1.17 4.81 13.06
N ARG A 245 -0.08 4.39 13.69
CA ARG A 245 0.93 3.48 13.11
C ARG A 245 0.70 2.08 13.67
N ILE A 246 0.20 1.18 12.83
CA ILE A 246 -0.04 -0.21 13.18
C ILE A 246 1.17 -1.04 12.73
N GLU A 247 2.01 -1.43 13.69
CA GLU A 247 3.15 -2.32 13.45
C GLU A 247 2.65 -3.75 13.22
N VAL A 248 3.00 -4.34 12.08
CA VAL A 248 2.68 -5.73 11.71
C VAL A 248 3.97 -6.46 11.37
N SER A 249 4.82 -6.65 12.37
CA SER A 249 6.19 -7.13 12.18
C SER A 249 6.52 -8.42 12.94
N GLY A 250 5.52 -9.09 13.52
CA GLY A 250 5.77 -10.29 14.34
C GLY A 250 6.65 -10.02 15.57
N GLY A 251 6.75 -8.76 16.01
CA GLY A 251 7.62 -8.34 17.10
C GLY A 251 9.09 -8.25 16.71
N MET A 252 9.39 -7.93 15.45
CA MET A 252 10.76 -7.75 14.98
C MET A 252 11.46 -6.60 15.71
N ASN A 253 12.61 -6.85 16.33
CA ASN A 253 13.41 -5.86 17.10
C ASN A 253 12.62 -5.16 18.24
N LEU A 254 11.86 -5.92 19.03
CA LEU A 254 11.26 -5.44 20.28
C LEU A 254 12.27 -5.41 21.44
#